data_AF-A0A6P6UVH4-F1
#
_entry.id   AF-A0A6P6UVH4-F1
#
_cell.length_a   1.000
_cell.length_b   1.000
_cell.length_c   1.000
_cell.angle_alpha   90.00
_cell.angle_beta   90.00
_cell.angle_gamma   90.00
#
_symmetry.space_group_name_H-M   'P 1'
#
loop_
_entity.id
_entity.type
_entity.pdbx_description
1 polymer ?
#
loop_
_entity_poly.entity_id
_entity_poly.type
_entity_poly.pdbx_seq_one_letter_code
_entity_poly.pdbx_strand_id
1 'polypeptide(L)'
;MGNPRRVQQMLAIPVEVQKWPTLLSPSEINQVSTRLGPIGDFKDIKSDGYLVEALVHLWDPICSTFRLGKEEMTITIEEIAGFLNLPVQGTAVIFPLASDKVEFCRFTGIKESVIQGLDQNIEAKFLFDRFELRDGFEKHRGDFSFTSKEIWDRKRVWVYGLVMAGTYFFPRKDKKIAFKLTKIMYDLFLGINNKPCSIIPTILADIFIACSTCQRGGKFFCGSNLILHVWGMEHFMRRPAIPESLPMSGYNWVITHHKRIDSSNLPCNASEFVDFLTNMTNQNVRWVLDWTNCTKPILHTKASEFVPLWGTQGIMAYNPRRFLRQLGRVQDVPPAVDLTPFVIVFDKGICPKEIPMKTLIDEAWETLSDDERVKYVPELKQRGLTTPQYEDWIGRSTIQEMQDEPAKEVERLKAIIEARDKEILQLSKSVEAYKGMAEQNKQMYEGEREKRQEMKRKCGELYDQAERVKLPYARETRDSILDRLKSFGNLVRNRLHDMM
;
A
#
# COMPACT_ATOMS: atom_id res chain seq x y z
N MET A 1 -5.10 3.47 31.08
CA MET A 1 -3.67 3.43 30.69
C MET A 1 -3.55 2.58 29.44
N GLY A 2 -3.22 3.18 28.30
CA GLY A 2 -3.36 2.55 26.99
C GLY A 2 -2.19 1.64 26.65
N ASN A 3 -2.49 0.43 26.16
CA ASN A 3 -1.56 -0.35 25.32
C ASN A 3 -0.88 0.58 24.30
N PRO A 4 0.43 0.50 24.03
CA PRO A 4 0.97 0.87 22.74
C PRO A 4 0.36 -0.04 21.70
N ARG A 5 -0.18 0.61 20.69
CA ARG A 5 -1.10 0.02 19.73
C ARG A 5 -0.32 -0.20 18.45
N ARG A 6 -0.27 -1.46 18.03
CA ARG A 6 0.21 -1.87 16.71
C ARG A 6 -0.38 -0.99 15.62
N VAL A 7 0.48 -0.44 14.76
CA VAL A 7 0.07 0.35 13.60
C VAL A 7 -0.31 -0.59 12.46
N GLN A 8 -1.61 -0.72 12.21
CA GLN A 8 -2.11 -1.49 11.07
C GLN A 8 -1.75 -0.80 9.76
N GLN A 9 -1.40 -1.59 8.74
CA GLN A 9 -0.93 -1.11 7.45
C GLN A 9 -1.56 -1.92 6.31
N MET A 10 -1.45 -1.42 5.08
CA MET A 10 -1.80 -2.17 3.89
C MET A 10 -0.67 -3.13 3.52
N LEU A 11 -0.64 -4.30 4.15
CA LEU A 11 0.34 -5.37 3.88
C LEU A 11 -0.25 -6.49 3.00
N ALA A 12 -1.52 -6.82 3.22
CA ALA A 12 -2.23 -7.84 2.46
C ALA A 12 -3.02 -7.19 1.32
N ILE A 13 -2.36 -7.07 0.16
CA ILE A 13 -2.92 -6.51 -1.07
C ILE A 13 -3.94 -7.47 -1.68
N PRO A 14 -5.16 -7.03 -2.08
CA PRO A 14 -6.12 -7.87 -2.76
C PRO A 14 -5.52 -8.54 -4.01
N VAL A 15 -5.87 -9.81 -4.24
CA VAL A 15 -5.31 -10.61 -5.35
C VAL A 15 -5.63 -9.97 -6.71
N GLU A 16 -6.80 -9.35 -6.82
CA GLU A 16 -7.26 -8.59 -7.98
C GLU A 16 -6.28 -7.46 -8.31
N VAL A 17 -5.87 -6.69 -7.29
CA VAL A 17 -4.91 -5.59 -7.46
C VAL A 17 -3.53 -6.12 -7.89
N GLN A 18 -3.09 -7.26 -7.35
CA GLN A 18 -1.81 -7.85 -7.75
C GLN A 18 -1.80 -8.38 -9.19
N LYS A 19 -2.94 -8.92 -9.66
CA LYS A 19 -3.07 -9.50 -11.00
C LYS A 19 -3.31 -8.46 -12.08
N TRP A 20 -4.02 -7.37 -11.80
CA TRP A 20 -4.45 -6.41 -12.82
C TRP A 20 -3.31 -5.91 -13.75
N PRO A 21 -2.10 -5.55 -13.25
CA PRO A 21 -1.01 -5.10 -14.12
C PRO A 21 -0.65 -6.10 -15.22
N THR A 22 -0.77 -7.40 -14.96
CA THR A 22 -0.39 -8.45 -15.92
C THR A 22 -1.43 -8.65 -17.03
N LEU A 23 -2.59 -8.00 -16.91
CA LEU A 23 -3.71 -8.11 -17.85
C LEU A 23 -3.83 -6.90 -18.78
N LEU A 24 -2.96 -5.90 -18.62
CA LEU A 24 -2.92 -4.70 -19.44
C LEU A 24 -1.81 -4.78 -20.47
N SER A 25 -2.04 -4.16 -21.63
CA SER A 25 -0.98 -3.98 -22.62
C SER A 25 0.08 -2.98 -22.12
N PRO A 26 1.32 -3.03 -22.64
CA PRO A 26 2.36 -2.06 -22.30
C PRO A 26 1.92 -0.59 -22.53
N SER A 27 1.10 -0.33 -23.56
CA SER A 27 0.56 1.01 -23.83
C SER A 27 -0.41 1.48 -22.74
N GLU A 28 -1.30 0.60 -22.27
CA GLU A 28 -2.22 0.89 -21.16
C GLU A 28 -1.45 1.15 -19.86
N ILE A 29 -0.42 0.34 -19.58
CA ILE A 29 0.47 0.53 -18.42
C ILE A 29 1.19 1.88 -18.52
N ASN A 30 1.73 2.22 -19.69
CA ASN A 30 2.46 3.47 -19.90
C ASN A 30 1.57 4.72 -19.72
N GLN A 31 0.32 4.67 -20.16
CA GLN A 31 -0.62 5.76 -19.95
C GLN A 31 -0.82 6.07 -18.45
N VAL A 32 -0.87 5.03 -17.61
CA VAL A 32 -0.98 5.21 -16.15
C VAL A 32 0.37 5.59 -15.54
N SER A 33 1.47 4.98 -15.97
CA SER A 33 2.78 5.21 -15.36
C SER A 33 3.29 6.63 -15.56
N THR A 34 2.91 7.27 -16.66
CA THR A 34 3.24 8.68 -16.89
C THR A 34 2.58 9.66 -15.91
N ARG A 35 1.63 9.20 -15.08
CA ARG A 35 0.90 10.01 -14.08
C ARG A 35 1.03 9.49 -12.65
N LEU A 36 1.20 8.18 -12.46
CA LEU A 36 1.30 7.52 -11.16
C LEU A 36 2.65 6.83 -10.92
N GLY A 37 3.59 6.92 -11.86
CA GLY A 37 4.85 6.18 -11.82
C GLY A 37 4.64 4.67 -12.05
N PRO A 38 5.65 3.83 -11.80
CA PRO A 38 5.56 2.37 -11.96
C PRO A 38 4.70 1.70 -10.87
N ILE A 39 3.51 2.24 -10.58
CA ILE A 39 2.63 1.82 -9.47
C ILE A 39 2.18 0.35 -9.58
N GLY A 40 2.13 -0.21 -10.79
CA GLY A 40 1.80 -1.61 -11.01
C GLY A 40 2.83 -2.59 -10.43
N ASP A 41 4.08 -2.14 -10.26
CA ASP A 41 5.19 -2.94 -9.74
C ASP A 41 5.27 -2.94 -8.21
N PHE A 42 4.42 -2.14 -7.54
CA PHE A 42 4.36 -2.10 -6.07
C PHE A 42 3.96 -3.46 -5.47
N LYS A 43 3.29 -4.32 -6.25
CA LYS A 43 2.96 -5.70 -5.87
C LYS A 43 4.20 -6.54 -5.52
N ASP A 44 5.38 -6.15 -6.02
CA ASP A 44 6.64 -6.87 -5.82
C ASP A 44 7.41 -6.37 -4.57
N ILE A 45 6.94 -5.29 -3.92
CA ILE A 45 7.50 -4.80 -2.66
C ILE A 45 7.06 -5.74 -1.54
N LYS A 46 8.04 -6.33 -0.85
CA LYS A 46 7.81 -7.15 0.34
C LYS A 46 8.02 -6.31 1.59
N SER A 47 7.00 -6.24 2.44
CA SER A 47 7.07 -5.54 3.72
C SER A 47 6.35 -6.35 4.80
N ASP A 48 6.96 -6.48 5.97
CA ASP A 48 6.36 -7.06 7.18
C ASP A 48 5.66 -6.00 8.05
N GLY A 49 5.84 -4.71 7.72
CA GLY A 49 5.29 -3.57 8.42
C GLY A 49 6.11 -3.07 9.61
N TYR A 50 7.13 -3.80 10.08
CA TYR A 50 7.83 -3.46 11.33
C TYR A 50 8.62 -2.15 11.22
N LEU A 51 9.30 -1.92 10.09
CA LEU A 51 10.05 -0.68 9.87
C LEU A 51 9.14 0.55 9.90
N VAL A 52 7.98 0.50 9.24
CA VAL A 52 7.03 1.63 9.21
C VAL A 52 6.46 1.89 10.60
N GLU A 53 6.16 0.83 11.36
CA GLU A 53 5.71 0.95 12.74
C GLU A 53 6.78 1.62 13.62
N ALA A 54 8.04 1.20 13.50
CA ALA A 54 9.17 1.82 14.19
C ALA A 54 9.35 3.31 13.82
N LEU A 55 9.27 3.64 12.53
CA LEU A 55 9.35 5.02 12.06
C LEU A 55 8.22 5.89 12.63
N VAL A 56 7.00 5.37 12.75
CA VAL A 56 5.89 6.08 13.41
C VAL A 56 6.19 6.33 14.90
N HIS A 57 6.83 5.40 15.60
CA HIS A 57 7.25 5.61 16.99
C HIS A 57 8.32 6.68 17.15
N LEU A 58 9.17 6.83 16.14
CA LEU A 58 10.24 7.84 16.08
C LEU A 58 9.77 9.17 15.45
N TRP A 59 8.50 9.29 15.09
CA TRP A 59 7.95 10.49 14.45
C TRP A 59 7.71 11.60 15.47
N ASP A 60 8.23 12.79 15.17
CA ASP A 60 7.88 14.03 15.83
C ASP A 60 6.84 14.79 15.00
N PRO A 61 5.59 14.89 15.48
CA PRO A 61 4.50 15.58 14.78
C PRO A 61 4.61 17.10 14.79
N ILE A 62 5.42 17.72 15.66
CA ILE A 62 5.62 19.17 15.69
C ILE A 62 6.50 19.60 14.53
N CYS A 63 7.58 18.84 14.31
CA CYS A 63 8.59 19.18 13.32
C CYS A 63 8.44 18.43 11.98
N SER A 64 7.51 17.48 11.90
CA SER A 64 7.34 16.58 10.77
C SER A 64 8.62 15.82 10.40
N THR A 65 9.28 15.24 11.41
CA THR A 65 10.58 14.55 11.27
C THR A 65 10.63 13.21 12.00
N PHE A 66 11.41 12.27 11.49
CA PHE A 66 11.85 11.09 12.22
C PHE A 66 13.13 11.40 13.01
N ARG A 67 13.11 11.10 14.31
CA ARG A 67 14.26 11.25 15.20
C ARG A 67 15.02 9.94 15.31
N LEU A 68 16.22 9.91 14.73
CA LEU A 68 17.09 8.74 14.61
C LEU A 68 18.32 8.95 15.51
N GLY A 69 18.12 8.85 16.82
CA GLY A 69 19.16 9.18 17.79
C GLY A 69 19.47 10.67 17.79
N LYS A 70 20.66 11.05 17.31
CA LYS A 70 21.09 12.46 17.17
C LYS A 70 20.81 13.04 15.77
N GLU A 71 20.25 12.24 14.88
CA GLU A 71 20.00 12.62 13.50
C GLU A 71 18.51 12.86 13.25
N GLU A 72 18.21 13.80 12.36
CA GLU A 72 16.86 14.08 11.87
C GLU A 72 16.77 13.78 10.38
N MET A 73 15.70 13.09 9.99
CA MET A 73 15.37 12.81 8.59
C MET A 73 13.86 12.90 8.37
N THR A 74 13.44 12.99 7.12
CA THR A 74 12.04 12.83 6.72
C THR A 74 11.98 12.29 5.30
N ILE A 75 10.84 11.76 4.87
CA ILE A 75 10.67 11.47 3.44
C ILE A 75 10.40 12.79 2.69
N THR A 76 11.18 13.06 1.64
CA THR A 76 11.12 14.34 0.91
C THR A 76 10.29 14.26 -0.38
N ILE A 77 9.86 15.41 -0.89
CA ILE A 77 9.15 15.50 -2.18
C ILE A 77 10.04 14.96 -3.31
N GLU A 78 11.32 15.29 -3.29
CA GLU A 78 12.33 14.92 -4.29
C GLU A 78 12.56 13.42 -4.32
N GLU A 79 12.59 12.77 -3.16
CA GLU A 79 12.74 11.32 -3.04
C GLU A 79 11.51 10.58 -3.60
N ILE A 80 10.29 11.03 -3.29
CA ILE A 80 9.07 10.42 -3.84
C ILE A 80 8.98 10.67 -5.35
N ALA A 81 9.28 11.89 -5.81
CA ALA A 81 9.27 12.28 -7.22
C ALA A 81 10.25 11.42 -8.04
N GLY A 82 11.49 11.27 -7.55
CA GLY A 82 12.49 10.42 -8.20
C GLY A 82 12.12 8.94 -8.16
N PHE A 83 11.57 8.46 -7.04
CA PHE A 83 11.15 7.06 -6.89
C PHE A 83 10.05 6.68 -7.89
N LEU A 84 9.08 7.58 -8.10
CA LEU A 84 7.99 7.40 -9.04
C LEU A 84 8.31 7.88 -10.46
N ASN A 85 9.45 8.53 -10.68
CA ASN A 85 9.83 9.19 -11.93
C ASN A 85 8.75 10.17 -12.42
N LEU A 86 8.22 11.00 -11.52
CA LEU A 86 7.18 11.99 -11.79
C LEU A 86 7.69 13.42 -11.56
N PRO A 87 7.26 14.39 -12.38
CA PRO A 87 7.61 15.79 -12.17
C PRO A 87 6.86 16.38 -10.97
N VAL A 88 7.46 17.42 -10.37
CA VAL A 88 6.81 18.25 -9.34
C VAL A 88 6.81 19.71 -9.76
N GLN A 89 7.96 20.23 -10.17
CA GLN A 89 8.06 21.60 -10.70
C GLN A 89 7.24 21.76 -11.98
N GLY A 90 6.58 22.91 -12.13
CA GLY A 90 5.75 23.23 -13.29
C GLY A 90 4.43 22.47 -13.36
N THR A 91 4.06 21.72 -12.31
CA THR A 91 2.77 21.04 -12.23
C THR A 91 1.75 21.87 -11.45
N ALA A 92 0.48 21.77 -11.83
CA ALA A 92 -0.61 22.39 -11.09
C ALA A 92 -0.92 21.60 -9.80
N VAL A 93 -1.37 22.32 -8.78
CA VAL A 93 -1.80 21.72 -7.50
C VAL A 93 -3.12 20.98 -7.70
N ILE A 94 -3.16 19.74 -7.22
CA ILE A 94 -4.39 18.98 -7.14
C ILE A 94 -5.06 19.29 -5.81
N PHE A 95 -6.35 19.61 -5.86
CA PHE A 95 -7.19 19.73 -4.68
C PHE A 95 -8.11 18.51 -4.58
N PRO A 96 -7.76 17.51 -3.74
CA PRO A 96 -8.66 16.47 -3.24
C PRO A 96 -9.93 17.07 -2.63
N LEU A 97 -10.93 17.32 -3.47
CA LEU A 97 -12.27 17.74 -3.06
C LEU A 97 -13.13 16.50 -2.75
N ALA A 98 -14.21 16.72 -2.00
CA ALA A 98 -15.22 15.69 -1.83
C ALA A 98 -15.79 15.29 -3.19
N SER A 99 -15.59 14.02 -3.58
CA SER A 99 -16.34 13.40 -4.66
C SER A 99 -17.37 12.45 -4.11
N ASP A 100 -18.57 12.52 -4.67
CA ASP A 100 -19.67 11.66 -4.32
C ASP A 100 -19.79 10.46 -5.27
N LYS A 101 -20.81 9.65 -5.03
CA LYS A 101 -21.17 8.51 -5.87
C LYS A 101 -21.42 8.91 -7.33
N VAL A 102 -22.00 10.09 -7.59
CA VAL A 102 -22.33 10.58 -8.93
C VAL A 102 -21.05 10.88 -9.70
N GLU A 103 -20.11 11.59 -9.08
CA GLU A 103 -18.81 11.87 -9.69
C GLU A 103 -18.02 10.58 -9.96
N PHE A 104 -18.08 9.62 -9.03
CA PHE A 104 -17.47 8.31 -9.23
C PHE A 104 -18.08 7.54 -10.41
N CYS A 105 -19.41 7.53 -10.52
CA CYS A 105 -20.11 6.92 -11.65
C CYS A 105 -19.75 7.61 -12.96
N ARG A 106 -19.59 8.93 -12.99
CA ARG A 106 -19.14 9.68 -14.17
C ARG A 106 -17.69 9.35 -14.54
N PHE A 107 -16.83 9.19 -13.54
CA PHE A 107 -15.42 8.83 -13.72
C PHE A 107 -15.28 7.44 -14.32
N THR A 108 -15.95 6.44 -13.76
CA THR A 108 -15.86 5.04 -14.20
C THR A 108 -16.76 4.74 -15.41
N GLY A 109 -17.86 5.47 -15.55
CA GLY A 109 -18.96 5.20 -16.48
C GLY A 109 -19.86 4.03 -16.06
N ILE A 110 -19.78 3.59 -14.80
CA ILE A 110 -20.73 2.64 -14.21
C ILE A 110 -22.02 3.39 -13.86
N LYS A 111 -23.18 2.80 -14.12
CA LYS A 111 -24.48 3.36 -13.74
C LYS A 111 -24.65 3.38 -12.23
N GLU A 112 -25.23 4.46 -11.71
CA GLU A 112 -25.45 4.63 -10.28
C GLU A 112 -26.36 3.54 -9.68
N SER A 113 -27.32 3.03 -10.46
CA SER A 113 -28.23 1.95 -10.06
C SER A 113 -27.54 0.61 -9.82
N VAL A 114 -26.33 0.42 -10.36
CA VAL A 114 -25.54 -0.81 -10.19
C VAL A 114 -24.75 -0.77 -8.87
N ILE A 115 -24.36 0.43 -8.43
CA ILE A 115 -23.65 0.61 -7.17
C ILE A 115 -24.67 0.62 -6.04
N GLN A 116 -24.66 -0.42 -5.21
CA GLN A 116 -25.57 -0.55 -4.07
C GLN A 116 -24.98 0.10 -2.81
N GLY A 117 -25.85 0.56 -1.91
CA GLY A 117 -25.47 1.16 -0.63
C GLY A 117 -25.23 2.68 -0.68
N LEU A 118 -25.02 3.25 0.52
CA LEU A 118 -24.76 4.67 0.75
C LEU A 118 -23.26 4.97 1.00
N ASP A 119 -22.44 3.92 1.08
CA ASP A 119 -21.01 4.02 1.34
C ASP A 119 -20.30 4.79 0.20
N GLN A 120 -19.42 5.72 0.57
CA GLN A 120 -18.60 6.49 -0.38
C GLN A 120 -17.31 5.74 -0.79
N ASN A 121 -17.44 4.44 -1.00
CA ASN A 121 -16.34 3.53 -1.34
C ASN A 121 -16.84 2.28 -2.07
N ILE A 122 -15.91 1.53 -2.67
CA ILE A 122 -16.23 0.30 -3.41
C ILE A 122 -15.10 -0.72 -3.33
N GLU A 123 -15.44 -2.00 -3.44
CA GLU A 123 -14.44 -3.07 -3.45
C GLU A 123 -13.65 -3.07 -4.76
N ALA A 124 -12.32 -3.26 -4.67
CA ALA A 124 -11.47 -3.36 -5.85
C ALA A 124 -11.92 -4.49 -6.79
N LYS A 125 -12.39 -5.62 -6.22
CA LYS A 125 -12.93 -6.75 -6.99
C LYS A 125 -14.10 -6.37 -7.89
N PHE A 126 -15.04 -5.56 -7.39
CA PHE A 126 -16.19 -5.11 -8.18
C PHE A 126 -15.76 -4.36 -9.46
N LEU A 127 -14.69 -3.54 -9.35
CA LEU A 127 -14.12 -2.82 -10.48
C LEU A 127 -13.28 -3.75 -11.35
N PHE A 128 -12.51 -4.64 -10.73
CA PHE A 128 -11.71 -5.65 -11.41
C PHE A 128 -12.60 -6.48 -12.35
N ASP A 129 -13.64 -7.14 -11.85
CA ASP A 129 -14.53 -8.03 -12.64
C ASP A 129 -15.10 -7.34 -13.91
N ARG A 130 -15.28 -6.01 -13.88
CA ARG A 130 -15.82 -5.21 -15.00
C ARG A 130 -14.78 -4.68 -15.98
N PHE A 131 -13.54 -4.51 -15.53
CA PHE A 131 -12.49 -3.80 -16.26
C PHE A 131 -11.19 -4.60 -16.41
N GLU A 132 -11.06 -5.81 -15.84
CA GLU A 132 -9.82 -6.60 -15.85
C GLU A 132 -9.54 -7.29 -17.19
N LEU A 133 -10.58 -7.81 -17.87
CA LEU A 133 -10.47 -8.54 -19.14
C LEU A 133 -11.17 -7.80 -20.26
N ARG A 134 -10.66 -7.94 -21.49
CA ARG A 134 -11.18 -7.24 -22.69
C ARG A 134 -12.61 -7.62 -23.06
N ASP A 135 -13.11 -8.74 -22.55
CA ASP A 135 -14.51 -9.17 -22.70
C ASP A 135 -15.41 -8.65 -21.57
N GLY A 136 -14.86 -7.95 -20.57
CA GLY A 136 -15.59 -7.32 -19.48
C GLY A 136 -16.65 -6.32 -19.98
N PHE A 137 -16.35 -5.62 -21.08
CA PHE A 137 -17.34 -4.75 -21.74
C PHE A 137 -18.59 -5.52 -22.18
N GLU A 138 -18.43 -6.70 -22.78
CA GLU A 138 -19.57 -7.48 -23.28
C GLU A 138 -20.32 -8.17 -22.14
N LYS A 139 -19.58 -8.73 -21.16
CA LYS A 139 -20.16 -9.39 -19.99
C LYS A 139 -20.98 -8.44 -19.11
N HIS A 140 -20.53 -7.19 -18.99
CA HIS A 140 -21.12 -6.19 -18.11
C HIS A 140 -21.73 -5.00 -18.85
N ARG A 141 -22.10 -5.17 -20.12
CA ARG A 141 -22.64 -4.10 -20.98
C ARG A 141 -23.81 -3.35 -20.32
N GLY A 142 -24.67 -4.07 -19.59
CA GLY A 142 -25.82 -3.51 -18.87
C GLY A 142 -25.42 -2.55 -17.73
N ASP A 143 -24.21 -2.67 -17.19
CA ASP A 143 -23.75 -1.92 -16.04
C ASP A 143 -23.21 -0.53 -16.42
N PHE A 144 -22.83 -0.31 -17.68
CA PHE A 144 -22.21 0.93 -18.14
C PHE A 144 -23.23 1.94 -18.67
N SER A 145 -22.98 3.22 -18.43
CA SER A 145 -23.80 4.33 -18.95
C SER A 145 -23.52 4.67 -20.41
N PHE A 146 -22.54 4.00 -21.03
CA PHE A 146 -22.15 4.16 -22.43
C PHE A 146 -22.27 2.83 -23.19
N THR A 147 -22.38 2.91 -24.52
CA THR A 147 -22.50 1.75 -25.41
C THR A 147 -21.27 1.52 -26.31
N SER A 148 -20.26 2.39 -26.22
CA SER A 148 -19.04 2.32 -27.03
C SER A 148 -17.92 1.56 -26.30
N LYS A 149 -17.38 0.54 -26.97
CA LYS A 149 -16.19 -0.20 -26.50
C LYS A 149 -14.95 0.69 -26.43
N GLU A 150 -14.83 1.66 -27.33
CA GLU A 150 -13.71 2.61 -27.31
C GLU A 150 -13.72 3.49 -26.05
N ILE A 151 -14.92 3.92 -25.61
CA ILE A 151 -15.05 4.64 -24.34
C ILE A 151 -14.66 3.71 -23.18
N TRP A 152 -15.11 2.45 -23.21
CA TRP A 152 -14.73 1.47 -22.21
C TRP A 152 -13.22 1.27 -22.12
N ASP A 153 -12.51 1.13 -23.24
CA ASP A 153 -11.05 0.94 -23.28
C ASP A 153 -10.32 2.12 -22.61
N ARG A 154 -10.78 3.36 -22.83
CA ARG A 154 -10.22 4.54 -22.14
C ARG A 154 -10.53 4.52 -20.64
N LYS A 155 -11.77 4.20 -20.27
CA LYS A 155 -12.22 4.13 -18.86
C LYS A 155 -11.49 3.03 -18.09
N ARG A 156 -11.21 1.89 -18.72
CA ARG A 156 -10.43 0.77 -18.15
C ARG A 156 -9.08 1.23 -17.62
N VAL A 157 -8.33 2.01 -18.40
CA VAL A 157 -7.02 2.56 -17.99
C VAL A 157 -7.16 3.47 -16.76
N TRP A 158 -8.20 4.30 -16.76
CA TRP A 158 -8.47 5.24 -15.66
C TRP A 158 -8.90 4.54 -14.38
N VAL A 159 -9.77 3.52 -14.49
CA VAL A 159 -10.21 2.70 -13.36
C VAL A 159 -9.06 1.88 -12.78
N TYR A 160 -8.19 1.34 -13.63
CA TYR A 160 -6.94 0.71 -13.18
C TYR A 160 -6.09 1.67 -12.36
N GLY A 161 -5.82 2.89 -12.88
CA GLY A 161 -5.07 3.91 -12.14
C GLY A 161 -5.72 4.27 -10.79
N LEU A 162 -7.04 4.42 -10.76
CA LEU A 162 -7.82 4.69 -9.55
C LEU A 162 -7.66 3.57 -8.50
N VAL A 163 -7.78 2.31 -8.91
CA VAL A 163 -7.65 1.15 -8.00
C VAL A 163 -6.24 1.04 -7.45
N MET A 164 -5.23 1.26 -8.29
CA MET A 164 -3.83 1.24 -7.88
C MET A 164 -3.51 2.36 -6.89
N ALA A 165 -3.89 3.61 -7.21
CA ALA A 165 -3.66 4.74 -6.33
C ALA A 165 -4.42 4.57 -5.00
N GLY A 166 -5.68 4.14 -5.04
CA GLY A 166 -6.48 3.91 -3.83
C GLY A 166 -6.00 2.74 -2.97
N THR A 167 -5.22 1.82 -3.53
CA THR A 167 -4.63 0.71 -2.77
C THR A 167 -3.25 1.06 -2.22
N TYR A 168 -2.38 1.62 -3.05
CA TYR A 168 -0.97 1.80 -2.71
C TYR A 168 -0.64 3.20 -2.16
N PHE A 169 -1.28 4.26 -2.67
CA PHE A 169 -0.99 5.64 -2.24
C PHE A 169 -1.90 6.10 -1.12
N PHE A 170 -3.18 5.73 -1.19
CA PHE A 170 -4.22 6.18 -0.25
C PHE A 170 -4.96 5.01 0.39
N PRO A 171 -4.23 4.06 1.04
CA PRO A 171 -4.83 2.85 1.58
C PRO A 171 -5.87 3.16 2.66
N ARG A 172 -6.85 2.27 2.75
CA ARG A 172 -7.92 2.33 3.75
C ARG A 172 -7.96 1.06 4.58
N LYS A 173 -8.42 1.21 5.83
CA LYS A 173 -8.60 0.10 6.77
C LYS A 173 -9.57 -0.96 6.25
N ASP A 174 -10.63 -0.56 5.55
CA ASP A 174 -11.63 -1.46 4.95
C ASP A 174 -11.17 -2.06 3.61
N LYS A 175 -9.99 -1.67 3.11
CA LYS A 175 -9.41 -2.08 1.83
C LYS A 175 -10.27 -1.76 0.60
N LYS A 176 -11.25 -0.87 0.75
CA LYS A 176 -12.10 -0.39 -0.34
C LYS A 176 -11.51 0.87 -0.96
N ILE A 177 -11.85 1.15 -2.21
CA ILE A 177 -11.44 2.33 -2.96
C ILE A 177 -12.43 3.46 -2.68
N ALA A 178 -11.96 4.61 -2.20
CA ALA A 178 -12.83 5.75 -1.89
C ALA A 178 -13.19 6.58 -3.13
N PHE A 179 -14.45 7.05 -3.18
CA PHE A 179 -14.94 7.84 -4.31
C PHE A 179 -14.24 9.19 -4.46
N LYS A 180 -13.82 9.81 -3.35
CA LYS A 180 -13.03 11.07 -3.32
C LYS A 180 -11.76 11.05 -4.18
N LEU A 181 -11.21 9.88 -4.47
CA LEU A 181 -10.02 9.76 -5.30
C LEU A 181 -10.29 10.08 -6.78
N THR A 182 -11.56 10.04 -7.22
CA THR A 182 -11.89 10.28 -8.62
C THR A 182 -11.61 11.71 -9.08
N LYS A 183 -11.76 12.72 -8.21
CA LYS A 183 -11.32 14.09 -8.53
C LYS A 183 -9.82 14.17 -8.79
N ILE A 184 -9.02 13.57 -7.91
CA ILE A 184 -7.56 13.50 -8.05
C ILE A 184 -7.19 12.84 -9.38
N MET A 185 -7.84 11.72 -9.70
CA MET A 185 -7.58 11.01 -10.95
C MET A 185 -8.01 11.81 -12.18
N TYR A 186 -9.15 12.52 -12.13
CA TYR A 186 -9.56 13.42 -13.20
C TYR A 186 -8.50 14.48 -13.49
N ASP A 187 -8.01 15.16 -12.45
CA ASP A 187 -7.00 16.22 -12.58
C ASP A 187 -5.67 15.67 -13.09
N LEU A 188 -5.27 14.47 -12.64
CA LEU A 188 -4.06 13.81 -13.15
C LEU A 188 -4.14 13.43 -14.62
N PHE A 189 -5.28 12.89 -15.06
CA PHE A 189 -5.43 12.43 -16.45
C PHE A 189 -5.75 13.56 -17.43
N LEU A 190 -6.48 14.59 -17.01
CA LEU A 190 -6.90 15.70 -17.87
C LEU A 190 -6.04 16.96 -17.73
N GLY A 191 -5.30 17.10 -16.63
CA GLY A 191 -4.60 18.33 -16.27
C GLY A 191 -5.54 19.41 -15.73
N ILE A 192 -4.94 20.50 -15.24
CA ILE A 192 -5.65 21.71 -14.78
C ILE A 192 -5.10 22.89 -15.57
N ASN A 193 -5.99 23.67 -16.21
CA ASN A 193 -5.60 24.86 -17.00
C ASN A 193 -4.48 24.57 -18.03
N ASN A 194 -4.55 23.43 -18.73
CA ASN A 194 -3.54 22.92 -19.66
C ASN A 194 -2.16 22.64 -19.05
N LYS A 195 -2.01 22.67 -17.72
CA LYS A 195 -0.81 22.23 -17.01
C LYS A 195 -0.98 20.77 -16.55
N PRO A 196 0.06 19.93 -16.64
CA PRO A 196 0.05 18.61 -16.00
C PRO A 196 -0.03 18.77 -14.48
N CYS A 197 -0.54 17.75 -13.80
CA CYS A 197 -0.66 17.72 -12.34
C CYS A 197 0.29 16.67 -11.75
N SER A 198 0.69 16.86 -10.48
CA SER A 198 1.50 15.90 -9.75
C SER A 198 0.78 15.36 -8.52
N ILE A 199 0.81 14.05 -8.32
CA ILE A 199 0.25 13.38 -7.14
C ILE A 199 1.23 13.40 -5.95
N ILE A 200 2.51 13.70 -6.20
CA ILE A 200 3.59 13.66 -5.20
C ILE A 200 3.28 14.47 -3.94
N PRO A 201 2.79 15.72 -4.03
CA PRO A 201 2.53 16.53 -2.84
C PRO A 201 1.44 15.92 -1.95
N THR A 202 0.42 15.32 -2.58
CA THR A 202 -0.69 14.65 -1.88
C THR A 202 -0.24 13.37 -1.20
N ILE A 203 0.64 12.59 -1.83
CA ILE A 203 1.26 11.41 -1.20
C ILE A 203 2.05 11.80 0.04
N LEU A 204 2.91 12.82 -0.08
CA LEU A 204 3.74 13.27 1.04
C LEU A 204 2.89 13.77 2.20
N ALA A 205 1.89 14.61 1.92
CA ALA A 205 0.96 15.11 2.92
C ALA A 205 0.27 13.96 3.68
N ASP A 206 -0.27 12.97 2.97
CA ASP A 206 -0.96 11.84 3.60
C ASP A 206 -0.01 10.94 4.40
N ILE A 207 1.26 10.80 3.98
CA ILE A 207 2.28 10.12 4.80
C ILE A 207 2.50 10.88 6.11
N PHE A 208 2.72 12.20 6.08
CA PHE A 208 2.95 13.00 7.30
C PHE A 208 1.74 13.00 8.24
N ILE A 209 0.54 13.11 7.68
CA ILE A 209 -0.72 13.04 8.44
C ILE A 209 -0.88 11.64 9.06
N ALA A 210 -0.57 10.58 8.30
CA ALA A 210 -0.64 9.21 8.81
C ALA A 210 0.37 8.97 9.94
N CYS A 211 1.61 9.44 9.80
CA CYS A 211 2.61 9.39 10.88
C CYS A 211 2.11 10.11 12.13
N SER A 212 1.66 11.36 12.00
CA SER A 212 1.16 12.16 13.12
C SER A 212 -0.09 11.55 13.77
N THR A 213 -1.01 11.01 12.97
CA THR A 213 -2.24 10.38 13.46
C THR A 213 -1.94 9.09 14.21
N CYS A 214 -1.07 8.23 13.67
CA CYS A 214 -0.69 6.98 14.30
C CYS A 214 0.16 7.20 15.56
N GLN A 215 1.06 8.19 15.55
CA GLN A 215 1.83 8.61 16.72
C GLN A 215 0.90 9.05 17.86
N ARG A 216 -0.20 9.75 17.55
CA ARG A 216 -1.26 10.14 18.50
C ARG A 216 -2.24 9.01 18.85
N GLY A 217 -1.95 7.77 18.48
CA GLY A 217 -2.75 6.59 18.83
C GLY A 217 -3.77 6.13 17.80
N GLY A 218 -3.72 6.69 16.58
CA GLY A 218 -4.41 6.17 15.41
C GLY A 218 -3.98 4.72 15.09
N LYS A 219 -4.94 3.89 14.68
CA LYS A 219 -4.71 2.44 14.54
C LYS A 219 -4.27 2.00 13.15
N PHE A 220 -4.53 2.78 12.11
CA PHE A 220 -4.26 2.40 10.72
C PHE A 220 -3.53 3.53 10.02
N PHE A 221 -2.44 3.18 9.33
CA PHE A 221 -1.62 4.11 8.56
C PHE A 221 -2.33 4.45 7.24
N CYS A 222 -3.13 5.53 7.25
CA CYS A 222 -3.87 6.04 6.09
C CYS A 222 -2.99 6.85 5.12
N GLY A 223 -1.79 6.36 4.82
CA GLY A 223 -0.84 6.96 3.89
C GLY A 223 -0.06 5.86 3.17
N SER A 224 0.79 6.20 2.21
CA SER A 224 1.53 5.20 1.43
C SER A 224 2.62 4.51 2.26
N ASN A 225 2.25 3.44 2.97
CA ASN A 225 3.17 2.68 3.83
C ASN A 225 4.28 2.00 3.03
N LEU A 226 4.01 1.56 1.78
CA LEU A 226 5.04 0.92 0.95
C LEU A 226 6.11 1.90 0.47
N ILE A 227 5.74 3.15 0.14
CA ILE A 227 6.74 4.18 -0.20
C ILE A 227 7.62 4.48 1.02
N LEU A 228 7.00 4.66 2.20
CA LEU A 228 7.76 4.91 3.43
C LEU A 228 8.66 3.73 3.82
N HIS A 229 8.20 2.50 3.59
CA HIS A 229 9.01 1.30 3.78
C HIS A 229 10.23 1.29 2.86
N VAL A 230 10.03 1.47 1.55
CA VAL A 230 11.14 1.49 0.58
C VAL A 230 12.13 2.61 0.90
N TRP A 231 11.63 3.80 1.25
CA TRP A 231 12.44 4.93 1.69
C TRP A 231 13.37 4.53 2.84
N GLY A 232 12.82 4.00 3.95
CA GLY A 232 13.63 3.63 5.11
C GLY A 232 14.62 2.51 4.81
N MET A 233 14.20 1.47 4.08
CA MET A 233 15.08 0.36 3.70
C MET A 233 16.27 0.85 2.85
N GLU A 234 16.07 1.81 1.95
CA GLU A 234 17.13 2.31 1.06
C GLU A 234 18.08 3.32 1.73
N HIS A 235 17.62 4.02 2.76
CA HIS A 235 18.48 4.87 3.58
C HIS A 235 19.32 4.06 4.57
N PHE A 236 18.76 3.00 5.16
CA PHE A 236 19.35 2.36 6.34
C PHE A 236 19.88 0.94 6.12
N MET A 237 19.39 0.22 5.10
CA MET A 237 19.68 -1.21 4.89
C MET A 237 20.24 -1.49 3.50
N ARG A 238 20.83 -0.49 2.86
CA ARG A 238 21.32 -0.63 1.48
C ARG A 238 22.68 -1.31 1.43
N ARG A 239 22.87 -2.20 0.45
CA ARG A 239 24.15 -2.85 0.19
C ARG A 239 25.25 -1.81 -0.16
N PRO A 240 26.48 -1.99 0.33
CA PRO A 240 27.59 -1.06 0.07
C PRO A 240 27.95 -0.87 -1.40
N ALA A 241 27.70 -1.87 -2.26
CA ALA A 241 28.16 -1.89 -3.65
C ALA A 241 27.03 -2.20 -4.62
N ILE A 242 26.58 -1.18 -5.35
CA ILE A 242 26.05 -1.34 -6.70
C ILE A 242 26.83 -0.34 -7.57
N PRO A 243 27.46 -0.78 -8.66
CA PRO A 243 28.20 0.13 -9.55
C PRO A 243 27.32 1.28 -10.02
N GLU A 244 27.90 2.47 -10.15
CA GLU A 244 27.30 3.75 -10.59
C GLU A 244 26.70 3.73 -12.02
N SER A 245 26.53 2.55 -12.63
CA SER A 245 26.11 2.40 -14.03
C SER A 245 24.62 2.17 -14.24
N LEU A 246 23.77 2.35 -13.21
CA LEU A 246 22.33 2.32 -13.42
C LEU A 246 21.87 3.58 -14.17
N PRO A 247 21.09 3.46 -15.26
CA PRO A 247 20.61 4.64 -15.98
C PRO A 247 19.73 5.47 -15.03
N MET A 248 20.13 6.71 -14.76
CA MET A 248 19.50 7.54 -13.73
C MET A 248 18.08 8.00 -14.09
N SER A 249 17.72 7.99 -15.37
CA SER A 249 16.41 8.42 -15.88
C SER A 249 15.63 7.24 -16.46
N GLY A 250 14.35 7.13 -16.11
CA GLY A 250 13.46 6.07 -16.58
C GLY A 250 13.71 4.69 -15.96
N TYR A 251 14.63 4.58 -15.00
CA TYR A 251 14.87 3.34 -14.27
C TYR A 251 13.77 3.08 -13.26
N ASN A 252 13.30 1.84 -13.25
CA ASN A 252 12.26 1.41 -12.33
C ASN A 252 12.88 1.02 -10.99
N TRP A 253 12.89 1.97 -10.06
CA TRP A 253 13.44 1.79 -8.72
C TRP A 253 12.62 0.79 -7.88
N VAL A 254 11.32 0.65 -8.16
CA VAL A 254 10.41 -0.26 -7.44
C VAL A 254 10.81 -1.72 -7.67
N ILE A 255 10.85 -2.16 -8.93
CA ILE A 255 11.08 -3.57 -9.26
C ILE A 255 12.48 -4.05 -8.86
N THR A 256 13.43 -3.14 -8.73
CA THR A 256 14.84 -3.43 -8.42
C THR A 256 15.19 -3.25 -6.95
N HIS A 257 14.28 -2.70 -6.14
CA HIS A 257 14.47 -2.44 -4.71
C HIS A 257 15.05 -3.65 -3.95
N HIS A 258 14.42 -4.82 -4.10
CA HIS A 258 14.84 -6.05 -3.42
C HIS A 258 16.30 -6.47 -3.70
N LYS A 259 16.88 -6.05 -4.82
CA LYS A 259 18.27 -6.37 -5.19
C LYS A 259 19.29 -5.50 -4.44
N ARG A 260 18.85 -4.34 -3.93
CA ARG A 260 19.71 -3.34 -3.29
C ARG A 260 19.74 -3.44 -1.78
N ILE A 261 18.78 -4.15 -1.21
CA ILE A 261 18.66 -4.30 0.24
C ILE A 261 19.53 -5.44 0.73
N ASP A 262 20.27 -5.19 1.81
CA ASP A 262 20.91 -6.23 2.59
C ASP A 262 19.86 -6.84 3.54
N SER A 263 19.43 -8.07 3.22
CA SER A 263 18.44 -8.80 4.00
C SER A 263 19.06 -9.74 5.04
N SER A 264 20.39 -9.74 5.19
CA SER A 264 21.08 -10.73 6.02
C SER A 264 20.89 -10.52 7.52
N ASN A 265 20.80 -9.27 7.97
CA ASN A 265 20.73 -8.88 9.39
C ASN A 265 19.60 -7.87 9.67
N LEU A 266 18.42 -8.08 9.08
CA LEU A 266 17.28 -7.20 9.35
C LEU A 266 16.73 -7.43 10.77
N PRO A 267 16.40 -6.35 11.50
CA PRO A 267 15.62 -6.44 12.73
C PRO A 267 14.34 -7.27 12.54
N CYS A 268 14.00 -8.10 13.52
CA CYS A 268 12.92 -9.08 13.41
C CYS A 268 11.54 -8.53 13.83
N ASN A 269 11.50 -7.36 14.47
CA ASN A 269 10.29 -6.71 14.95
C ASN A 269 10.46 -5.18 15.07
N ALA A 270 9.36 -4.47 15.37
CA ALA A 270 9.36 -3.02 15.44
C ALA A 270 10.26 -2.46 16.57
N SER A 271 10.36 -3.15 17.71
CA SER A 271 11.23 -2.70 18.82
C SER A 271 12.70 -2.75 18.43
N GLU A 272 13.14 -3.85 17.82
CA GLU A 272 14.50 -3.98 17.31
C GLU A 272 14.79 -2.95 16.22
N PHE A 273 13.82 -2.62 15.37
CA PHE A 273 13.96 -1.52 14.42
C PHE A 273 14.11 -0.17 15.13
N VAL A 274 13.35 0.11 16.19
CA VAL A 274 13.51 1.35 16.98
C VAL A 274 14.90 1.43 17.59
N ASP A 275 15.41 0.34 18.17
CA ASP A 275 16.75 0.27 18.73
C ASP A 275 17.82 0.47 17.66
N PHE A 276 17.68 -0.21 16.52
CA PHE A 276 18.57 -0.05 15.38
C PHE A 276 18.61 1.40 14.88
N LEU A 277 17.44 2.00 14.65
CA LEU A 277 17.31 3.36 14.13
C LEU A 277 17.79 4.44 15.11
N THR A 278 17.60 4.23 16.41
CA THR A 278 18.06 5.16 17.45
C THR A 278 19.58 5.16 17.60
N ASN A 279 20.24 4.04 17.26
CA ASN A 279 21.70 3.91 17.29
C ASN A 279 22.37 4.29 15.95
N MET A 280 21.61 4.82 15.00
CA MET A 280 22.16 5.27 13.72
C MET A 280 23.12 6.43 13.93
N THR A 281 24.17 6.44 13.12
CA THR A 281 25.13 7.54 13.04
C THR A 281 25.19 8.04 11.60
N ASN A 282 25.70 9.25 11.42
CA ASN A 282 25.89 9.87 10.11
C ASN A 282 26.56 8.95 9.06
N GLN A 283 27.50 8.10 9.48
CA GLN A 283 28.22 7.19 8.58
C GLN A 283 27.40 5.98 8.14
N ASN A 284 26.38 5.60 8.92
CA ASN A 284 25.52 4.45 8.66
C ASN A 284 24.32 4.83 7.77
N VAL A 285 24.04 6.13 7.61
CA VAL A 285 22.92 6.65 6.83
C VAL A 285 23.37 6.98 5.43
N ARG A 286 22.66 6.46 4.43
CA ARG A 286 22.77 7.01 3.07
C ARG A 286 21.97 8.29 3.00
N TRP A 287 22.61 9.45 3.01
CA TRP A 287 21.88 10.72 3.04
C TRP A 287 21.09 11.00 1.77
N VAL A 288 21.66 10.77 0.59
CA VAL A 288 20.99 11.02 -0.68
C VAL A 288 20.72 9.70 -1.41
N LEU A 289 19.45 9.42 -1.70
CA LEU A 289 19.07 8.27 -2.54
C LEU A 289 19.40 8.56 -4.01
N ASP A 290 19.76 7.53 -4.77
CA ASP A 290 20.27 7.71 -6.15
C ASP A 290 19.28 8.39 -7.08
N TRP A 291 18.00 8.13 -6.91
CA TRP A 291 16.95 8.70 -7.75
C TRP A 291 16.59 10.14 -7.37
N THR A 292 17.11 10.65 -6.26
CA THR A 292 16.78 11.98 -5.78
C THR A 292 17.43 13.03 -6.67
N ASN A 293 16.62 13.87 -7.31
CA ASN A 293 17.12 15.00 -8.08
C ASN A 293 17.43 16.18 -7.15
N CYS A 294 18.68 16.30 -6.75
CA CYS A 294 19.14 17.37 -5.85
C CYS A 294 19.52 18.68 -6.57
N THR A 295 19.35 18.75 -7.89
CA THR A 295 19.85 19.90 -8.69
C THR A 295 19.09 21.18 -8.38
N LYS A 296 17.76 21.08 -8.33
CA LYS A 296 16.83 22.19 -8.06
C LYS A 296 15.73 21.73 -7.11
N PRO A 297 16.05 21.41 -5.85
CA PRO A 297 15.05 20.97 -4.90
C PRO A 297 14.10 22.11 -4.55
N ILE A 298 12.95 21.80 -4.01
CA ILE A 298 12.04 22.80 -3.47
C ILE A 298 12.49 23.08 -2.04
N LEU A 299 12.95 24.30 -1.76
CA LEU A 299 13.41 24.69 -0.42
C LEU A 299 12.45 25.61 0.32
N HIS A 300 11.76 26.50 -0.40
CA HIS A 300 10.79 27.42 0.17
C HIS A 300 9.87 27.98 -0.92
N THR A 301 9.00 28.90 -0.52
CA THR A 301 8.17 29.70 -1.44
C THR A 301 8.58 31.15 -1.37
N LYS A 302 8.11 32.00 -2.30
CA LYS A 302 8.38 33.43 -2.23
C LYS A 302 7.83 34.10 -0.96
N ALA A 303 6.74 33.57 -0.41
CA ALA A 303 6.03 34.14 0.74
C ALA A 303 6.37 33.48 2.08
N SER A 304 6.98 32.29 2.09
CA SER A 304 7.19 31.50 3.31
C SER A 304 8.37 30.54 3.20
N GLU A 305 9.04 30.29 4.33
CA GLU A 305 10.12 29.29 4.51
C GLU A 305 9.62 27.84 4.48
N PHE A 306 8.30 27.61 4.49
CA PHE A 306 7.70 26.28 4.35
C PHE A 306 6.82 26.19 3.10
N VAL A 307 6.54 24.96 2.67
CA VAL A 307 5.65 24.64 1.56
C VAL A 307 4.39 23.97 2.12
N PRO A 308 3.19 24.55 1.93
CA PRO A 308 1.96 23.92 2.34
C PRO A 308 1.62 22.76 1.38
N LEU A 309 1.32 21.59 1.93
CA LEU A 309 0.95 20.39 1.20
C LEU A 309 -0.52 20.07 1.43
N TRP A 310 -1.18 19.63 0.37
CA TRP A 310 -2.56 19.18 0.43
C TRP A 310 -2.69 17.67 0.19
N GLY A 311 -3.12 16.97 1.23
CA GLY A 311 -3.39 15.54 1.24
C GLY A 311 -4.89 15.21 1.08
N THR A 312 -5.22 13.93 0.96
CA THR A 312 -6.62 13.49 0.99
C THR A 312 -7.17 13.45 2.42
N GLN A 313 -6.30 13.49 3.42
CA GLN A 313 -6.63 13.42 4.84
C GLN A 313 -6.51 14.77 5.55
N GLY A 314 -5.98 15.80 4.89
CA GLY A 314 -5.71 17.09 5.51
C GLY A 314 -4.67 17.94 4.80
N ILE A 315 -4.26 19.01 5.46
CA ILE A 315 -3.20 19.94 5.06
C ILE A 315 -2.04 19.78 6.06
N MET A 316 -0.81 19.79 5.54
CA MET A 316 0.41 19.82 6.35
C MET A 316 1.38 20.85 5.82
N ALA A 317 2.19 21.44 6.70
CA ALA A 317 3.36 22.21 6.28
C ALA A 317 4.58 21.29 6.13
N TYR A 318 5.33 21.49 5.05
CA TYR A 318 6.61 20.84 4.78
C TYR A 318 7.73 21.88 4.87
N ASN A 319 8.75 21.59 5.67
CA ASN A 319 9.93 22.46 5.82
C ASN A 319 11.18 21.75 5.24
N PRO A 320 11.44 21.90 3.93
CA PRO A 320 12.55 21.20 3.28
C PRO A 320 13.93 21.61 3.81
N ARG A 321 14.10 22.85 4.29
CA ARG A 321 15.38 23.36 4.81
C ARG A 321 15.86 22.63 6.08
N ARG A 322 14.99 21.87 6.74
CA ARG A 322 15.38 21.00 7.86
C ARG A 322 16.13 19.74 7.41
N PHE A 323 16.08 19.41 6.12
CA PHE A 323 16.57 18.13 5.59
C PHE A 323 17.56 18.32 4.43
N LEU A 324 18.38 19.38 4.48
CA LEU A 324 19.34 19.73 3.45
C LEU A 324 20.34 18.60 3.15
N ARG A 325 20.70 17.78 4.15
CA ARG A 325 21.55 16.59 3.94
C ARG A 325 20.96 15.60 2.95
N GLN A 326 19.64 15.40 2.99
CA GLN A 326 18.94 14.53 2.03
C GLN A 326 18.90 15.10 0.62
N LEU A 327 19.18 16.39 0.49
CA LEU A 327 19.26 17.14 -0.76
C LEU A 327 20.72 17.43 -1.18
N GLY A 328 21.70 16.74 -0.59
CA GLY A 328 23.12 16.87 -0.92
C GLY A 328 23.71 18.25 -0.61
N ARG A 329 23.27 18.85 0.51
CA ARG A 329 23.69 20.16 1.00
C ARG A 329 24.15 20.06 2.46
N VAL A 330 24.93 21.04 2.90
CA VAL A 330 25.34 21.14 4.31
C VAL A 330 24.13 21.55 5.15
N GLN A 331 23.86 20.84 6.25
CA GLN A 331 22.79 21.22 7.17
C GLN A 331 23.21 22.38 8.07
N ASP A 332 22.42 23.45 8.04
CA ASP A 332 22.44 24.53 9.00
C ASP A 332 21.26 24.43 9.97
N VAL A 333 21.21 25.34 10.94
CA VAL A 333 20.09 25.43 11.89
C VAL A 333 18.83 25.80 11.10
N PRO A 334 17.78 24.95 11.11
CA PRO A 334 16.57 25.22 10.36
C PRO A 334 15.85 26.48 10.90
N PRO A 335 15.12 27.21 10.05
CA PRO A 335 14.30 28.33 10.50
C PRO A 335 13.30 27.90 11.58
N ALA A 336 13.25 28.65 12.68
CA ALA A 336 12.26 28.43 13.75
C ALA A 336 10.91 29.02 13.32
N VAL A 337 10.04 28.19 12.75
CA VAL A 337 8.71 28.57 12.29
C VAL A 337 7.67 27.69 13.00
N ASP A 338 6.66 28.32 13.60
CA ASP A 338 5.51 27.57 14.12
C ASP A 338 4.61 27.14 12.96
N LEU A 339 4.61 25.83 12.70
CA LEU A 339 3.85 25.20 11.62
C LEU A 339 2.43 24.78 12.07
N THR A 340 2.13 24.84 13.37
CA THR A 340 0.85 24.40 13.94
C THR A 340 -0.37 25.02 13.26
N PRO A 341 -0.38 26.34 12.92
CA PRO A 341 -1.52 26.97 12.25
C PRO A 341 -1.79 26.42 10.83
N PHE A 342 -0.81 25.73 10.22
CA PHE A 342 -0.86 25.22 8.85
C PHE A 342 -1.05 23.70 8.79
N VAL A 343 -1.49 23.11 9.91
CA VAL A 343 -1.83 21.69 10.03
C VAL A 343 -3.33 21.55 10.25
N ILE A 344 -4.02 20.96 9.29
CA ILE A 344 -5.46 20.69 9.36
C ILE A 344 -5.68 19.22 9.05
N VAL A 345 -6.30 18.47 9.97
CA VAL A 345 -6.70 17.08 9.71
C VAL A 345 -8.21 17.04 9.48
N PHE A 346 -8.63 16.44 8.38
CA PHE A 346 -10.05 16.33 8.04
C PHE A 346 -10.75 15.21 8.83
N ASP A 347 -11.97 15.46 9.30
CA ASP A 347 -12.74 14.46 10.05
C ASP A 347 -13.02 13.22 9.17
N LYS A 348 -12.64 12.05 9.69
CA LYS A 348 -12.77 10.74 9.01
C LYS A 348 -12.21 10.68 7.58
N GLY A 349 -11.26 11.57 7.24
CA GLY A 349 -10.73 11.64 5.88
C GLY A 349 -11.76 12.06 4.84
N ILE A 350 -12.81 12.80 5.24
CA ILE A 350 -13.75 13.41 4.31
C ILE A 350 -13.15 14.75 3.89
N CYS A 351 -12.78 14.86 2.61
CA CYS A 351 -12.33 16.13 2.07
C CYS A 351 -13.43 17.20 2.21
N PRO A 352 -13.10 18.44 2.57
CA PRO A 352 -14.10 19.49 2.68
C PRO A 352 -14.65 19.88 1.28
N LYS A 353 -15.86 20.43 1.26
CA LYS A 353 -16.47 20.96 0.01
C LYS A 353 -15.81 22.26 -0.45
N GLU A 354 -15.39 23.07 0.50
CA GLU A 354 -14.57 24.26 0.28
C GLU A 354 -13.14 23.97 0.72
N ILE A 355 -12.16 24.64 0.11
CA ILE A 355 -10.74 24.36 0.32
C ILE A 355 -10.19 25.39 1.31
N PRO A 356 -9.97 25.05 2.59
CA PRO A 356 -9.21 25.89 3.50
C PRO A 356 -7.88 26.34 2.89
N MET A 357 -7.46 27.60 3.09
CA MET A 357 -6.16 28.08 2.63
C MET A 357 -5.87 27.92 1.12
N LYS A 358 -6.91 27.73 0.28
CA LYS A 358 -6.74 27.48 -1.17
C LYS A 358 -5.79 28.47 -1.83
N THR A 359 -6.07 29.76 -1.69
CA THR A 359 -5.29 30.84 -2.31
C THR A 359 -3.84 30.80 -1.87
N LEU A 360 -3.59 30.57 -0.58
CA LEU A 360 -2.24 30.45 -0.03
C LEU A 360 -1.48 29.27 -0.64
N ILE A 361 -2.16 28.13 -0.84
CA ILE A 361 -1.56 26.95 -1.46
C ILE A 361 -1.30 27.18 -2.95
N ASP A 362 -2.27 27.73 -3.68
CA ASP A 362 -2.10 28.07 -5.09
C ASP A 362 -0.91 29.02 -5.31
N GLU A 363 -0.82 30.09 -4.52
CA GLU A 363 0.28 31.07 -4.61
C GLU A 363 1.63 30.47 -4.21
N ALA A 364 1.66 29.64 -3.16
CA ALA A 364 2.87 28.95 -2.70
C ALA A 364 3.46 28.08 -3.81
N TRP A 365 2.62 27.31 -4.50
CA TRP A 365 3.05 26.36 -5.53
C TRP A 365 3.40 27.00 -6.87
N GLU A 366 2.89 28.20 -7.18
CA GLU A 366 3.35 29.00 -8.32
C GLU A 366 4.68 29.72 -8.04
N THR A 367 5.14 29.77 -6.78
CA THR A 367 6.32 30.55 -6.35
C THR A 367 7.40 29.72 -5.64
N LEU A 368 7.45 28.42 -5.90
CA LEU A 368 8.48 27.51 -5.37
C LEU A 368 9.89 27.96 -5.80
N SER A 369 10.86 27.84 -4.88
CA SER A 369 12.26 28.22 -5.13
C SER A 369 13.24 27.22 -4.50
N ASP A 370 14.39 27.08 -5.14
CA ASP A 370 15.50 26.19 -4.79
C ASP A 370 16.63 26.87 -4.00
N ASP A 371 16.41 28.12 -3.55
CA ASP A 371 17.39 29.03 -2.91
C ASP A 371 18.81 28.88 -3.46
N GLU A 372 19.15 29.63 -4.52
CA GLU A 372 20.46 29.57 -5.19
C GLU A 372 21.66 29.79 -4.24
N ARG A 373 21.43 30.35 -3.04
CA ARG A 373 22.47 30.54 -2.01
C ARG A 373 22.89 29.21 -1.38
N VAL A 374 22.00 28.22 -1.34
CA VAL A 374 22.25 26.90 -0.76
C VAL A 374 22.76 25.94 -1.85
N LYS A 375 24.07 26.00 -2.08
CA LYS A 375 24.73 25.24 -3.15
C LYS A 375 24.66 23.73 -2.94
N TYR A 376 24.24 23.02 -3.98
CA TYR A 376 24.37 21.58 -4.07
C TYR A 376 25.84 21.16 -4.18
N VAL A 377 26.23 20.14 -3.42
CA VAL A 377 27.61 19.62 -3.38
C VAL A 377 27.55 18.10 -3.64
N PRO A 378 27.84 17.64 -4.87
CA PRO A 378 27.70 16.23 -5.26
C PRO A 378 28.46 15.24 -4.36
N GLU A 379 29.61 15.67 -3.83
CA GLU A 379 30.46 14.89 -2.94
C GLU A 379 29.77 14.59 -1.60
N LEU A 380 28.75 15.36 -1.23
CA LEU A 380 27.94 15.16 -0.03
C LEU A 380 26.84 14.11 -0.21
N LYS A 381 26.64 13.57 -1.42
CA LYS A 381 25.69 12.46 -1.62
C LYS A 381 25.95 11.27 -0.69
N GLN A 382 27.22 11.03 -0.35
CA GLN A 382 27.64 9.98 0.56
C GLN A 382 27.98 10.47 1.98
N ARG A 383 27.89 11.78 2.25
CA ARG A 383 28.30 12.39 3.53
C ARG A 383 27.31 13.47 3.97
N GLY A 384 26.63 13.24 5.09
CA GLY A 384 25.66 14.20 5.62
C GLY A 384 26.33 15.29 6.45
N LEU A 385 27.00 16.25 5.82
CA LEU A 385 27.69 17.30 6.56
C LEU A 385 26.74 18.26 7.29
N THR A 386 27.20 18.70 8.44
CA THR A 386 26.54 19.62 9.36
C THR A 386 27.43 20.81 9.65
N THR A 387 26.82 21.95 9.97
CA THR A 387 27.53 23.09 10.56
C THR A 387 27.72 22.86 12.06
N PRO A 388 28.78 23.41 12.69
CA PRO A 388 28.94 23.34 14.15
C PRO A 388 27.74 23.90 14.92
N GLN A 389 27.11 24.96 14.39
CA GLN A 389 25.91 25.56 14.98
C GLN A 389 24.73 24.58 14.98
N TYR A 390 24.59 23.78 13.93
CA TYR A 390 23.57 22.73 13.87
C TYR A 390 23.85 21.63 14.90
N GLU A 391 25.10 21.19 15.04
CA GLU A 391 25.48 20.18 16.03
C GLU A 391 25.18 20.63 17.46
N ASP A 392 25.49 21.89 17.78
CA ASP A 392 25.14 22.50 19.07
C ASP A 392 23.62 22.66 19.26
N TRP A 393 22.90 22.99 18.19
CA TRP A 393 21.45 23.14 18.21
C TRP A 393 20.75 21.81 18.44
N ILE A 394 21.06 20.77 17.67
CA ILE A 394 20.44 19.45 17.80
C ILE A 394 20.80 18.79 19.13
N GLY A 395 22.03 18.99 19.62
CA GLY A 395 22.47 18.52 20.92
C GLY A 395 21.67 19.13 22.08
N ARG A 396 21.40 20.44 22.02
CA ARG A 396 20.55 21.13 23.03
C ARG A 396 19.10 20.72 22.94
N SER A 397 18.53 20.59 21.74
CA SER A 397 17.16 20.11 21.54
C SER A 397 16.97 18.71 22.12
N THR A 398 17.93 17.81 21.88
CA THR A 398 17.92 16.45 22.45
C THR A 398 17.97 16.46 23.99
N ILE A 399 18.78 17.34 24.60
CA ILE A 399 18.91 17.45 26.06
C ILE A 399 17.66 18.08 26.70
N GLN A 400 17.10 19.13 26.10
CA GLN A 400 15.88 19.77 26.57
C GLN A 400 14.72 18.78 26.57
N GLU A 401 14.62 17.94 25.54
CA GLU A 401 13.60 16.90 25.44
C GLU A 401 13.84 15.73 26.38
N MET A 402 15.10 15.35 26.67
CA MET A 402 15.39 14.37 27.72
C MET A 402 14.89 14.80 29.12
N GLN A 403 14.66 16.10 29.35
CA GLN A 403 14.03 16.61 30.58
C GLN A 403 12.49 16.58 30.54
N ASP A 404 11.86 16.55 29.35
CA ASP A 404 10.41 16.49 29.16
C ASP A 404 9.88 15.04 29.00
N GLU A 405 10.10 14.19 30.01
CA GLU A 405 9.44 12.88 30.16
C GLU A 405 9.52 11.78 29.05
N PRO A 406 10.35 11.79 27.96
CA PRO A 406 10.16 10.87 26.84
C PRO A 406 11.00 9.60 26.99
N ALA A 407 12.13 9.61 27.71
CA ALA A 407 12.97 8.43 27.88
C ALA A 407 12.24 7.31 28.64
N LYS A 408 11.44 7.68 29.66
CA LYS A 408 10.58 6.74 30.38
C LYS A 408 9.42 6.26 29.52
N GLU A 409 8.84 7.12 28.68
CA GLU A 409 7.76 6.71 27.79
C GLU A 409 8.28 5.82 26.65
N VAL A 410 9.46 6.09 26.08
CA VAL A 410 10.12 5.23 25.09
C VAL A 410 10.47 3.87 25.70
N GLU A 411 11.04 3.83 26.91
CA GLU A 411 11.35 2.57 27.61
C GLU A 411 10.08 1.78 27.95
N ARG A 412 9.00 2.47 28.32
CA ARG A 412 7.67 1.88 28.51
C ARG A 412 7.07 1.36 27.21
N LEU A 413 7.19 2.11 26.11
CA LEU A 413 6.72 1.70 24.78
C LEU A 413 7.48 0.44 24.32
N LYS A 414 8.81 0.40 24.49
CA LYS A 414 9.65 -0.78 24.21
C LYS A 414 9.19 -2.02 24.97
N ALA A 415 9.05 -1.92 26.29
CA ALA A 415 8.64 -3.05 27.12
C ALA A 415 7.30 -3.66 26.69
N ILE A 416 6.39 -2.84 26.18
CA ILE A 416 5.08 -3.32 25.76
C ILE A 416 5.08 -3.82 24.30
N ILE A 417 5.89 -3.25 23.41
CA ILE A 417 6.10 -3.81 22.07
C ILE A 417 6.70 -5.22 22.20
N GLU A 418 7.75 -5.40 23.02
CA GLU A 418 8.35 -6.72 23.26
C GLU A 418 7.37 -7.75 23.82
N ALA A 419 6.49 -7.34 24.74
CA ALA A 419 5.45 -8.20 25.29
C ALA A 419 4.46 -8.67 24.20
N ARG A 420 4.12 -7.79 23.25
CA ARG A 420 3.23 -8.11 22.13
C ARG A 420 3.90 -8.98 21.08
N ASP A 421 5.18 -8.78 20.79
CA ASP A 421 5.91 -9.63 19.85
C ASP A 421 5.98 -11.08 20.34
N LYS A 422 6.15 -11.27 21.66
CA LYS A 422 6.04 -12.61 22.27
C LYS A 422 4.65 -13.23 22.10
N GLU A 423 3.59 -12.45 22.24
CA GLU A 423 2.21 -12.91 22.04
C GLU A 423 1.95 -13.25 20.56
N ILE A 424 2.43 -12.44 19.62
CA ILE A 424 2.34 -12.70 18.18
C ILE A 424 3.07 -13.99 17.82
N LEU A 425 4.26 -14.22 18.38
CA LEU A 425 5.02 -15.44 18.15
C LEU A 425 4.27 -16.69 18.65
N GLN A 426 3.58 -16.59 19.80
CA GLN A 426 2.72 -17.67 20.30
C GLN A 426 1.49 -17.91 19.44
N LEU A 427 0.83 -16.83 18.99
CA LEU A 427 -0.33 -16.93 18.10
C LEU A 427 0.03 -17.53 16.75
N SER A 428 1.18 -17.15 16.18
CA SER A 428 1.67 -17.70 14.91
C SER A 428 1.86 -19.22 14.98
N LYS A 429 2.54 -19.70 16.04
CA LYS A 429 2.71 -21.14 16.31
C LYS A 429 1.36 -21.86 16.46
N SER A 430 0.40 -21.22 17.12
CA SER A 430 -0.95 -21.78 17.29
C SER A 430 -1.70 -21.88 15.95
N VAL A 431 -1.58 -20.86 15.10
CA VAL A 431 -2.20 -20.85 13.75
C VAL A 431 -1.61 -21.95 12.86
N GLU A 432 -0.29 -22.16 12.89
CA GLU A 432 0.35 -23.26 12.16
C GLU A 432 -0.14 -24.63 12.63
N ALA A 433 -0.28 -24.82 13.95
CA ALA A 433 -0.84 -26.05 14.50
C ALA A 433 -2.29 -26.29 14.04
N TYR A 434 -3.15 -25.26 14.11
CA TYR A 434 -4.53 -25.36 13.62
C TYR A 434 -4.62 -25.61 12.11
N LYS A 435 -3.70 -25.03 11.32
CA LYS A 435 -3.63 -25.29 9.88
C LYS A 435 -3.26 -26.75 9.59
N GLY A 436 -2.31 -27.31 10.35
CA GLY A 436 -1.97 -28.73 10.27
C GLY A 436 -3.16 -29.64 10.59
N MET A 437 -3.90 -29.32 11.66
CA MET A 437 -5.13 -30.05 12.03
C MET A 437 -6.22 -29.93 10.95
N ALA A 438 -6.39 -28.74 10.37
CA ALA A 438 -7.36 -28.52 9.31
C ALA A 438 -7.05 -29.33 8.05
N GLU A 439 -5.77 -29.44 7.66
CA GLU A 439 -5.36 -30.25 6.51
C GLU A 439 -5.60 -31.75 6.77
N GLN A 440 -5.32 -32.24 7.99
CA GLN A 440 -5.63 -33.61 8.39
C GLN A 440 -7.14 -33.91 8.34
N ASN A 441 -7.96 -32.99 8.86
CA ASN A 441 -9.42 -33.12 8.80
C ASN A 441 -9.91 -33.14 7.35
N LYS A 442 -9.37 -32.28 6.49
CA LYS A 442 -9.71 -32.26 5.06
C LYS A 442 -9.39 -33.59 4.39
N GLN A 443 -8.22 -34.17 4.65
CA GLN A 443 -7.86 -35.50 4.14
C GLN A 443 -8.81 -36.59 4.63
N MET A 444 -9.24 -36.55 5.90
CA MET A 444 -10.26 -37.48 6.40
C MET A 444 -11.60 -37.32 5.67
N TYR A 445 -12.08 -36.08 5.50
CA TYR A 445 -13.33 -35.81 4.79
C TYR A 445 -13.27 -36.25 3.31
N GLU A 446 -12.14 -36.05 2.64
CA GLU A 446 -11.93 -36.52 1.27
C GLU A 446 -11.95 -38.06 1.21
N GLY A 447 -11.28 -38.75 2.14
CA GLY A 447 -11.32 -40.20 2.23
C GLY A 447 -12.72 -40.77 2.53
N GLU A 448 -13.49 -40.14 3.42
CA GLU A 448 -14.89 -40.52 3.66
C GLU A 448 -15.78 -40.28 2.43
N ARG A 449 -15.55 -39.18 1.72
CA ARG A 449 -16.28 -38.85 0.49
C ARG A 449 -16.02 -39.89 -0.59
N GLU A 450 -14.78 -40.31 -0.79
CA GLU A 450 -14.42 -41.38 -1.72
C GLU A 450 -15.10 -42.70 -1.37
N LYS A 451 -15.05 -43.11 -0.09
CA LYS A 451 -15.78 -44.29 0.40
C LYS A 451 -17.28 -44.21 0.12
N ARG A 452 -17.89 -43.05 0.35
CA ARG A 452 -19.33 -42.82 0.07
C ARG A 452 -19.64 -42.89 -1.42
N GLN A 453 -18.78 -42.36 -2.28
CA GLN A 453 -18.94 -42.44 -3.74
C GLN A 453 -18.82 -43.89 -4.23
N GLU A 454 -17.85 -44.63 -3.72
CA GLU A 454 -17.66 -46.04 -4.04
C GLU A 454 -18.86 -46.89 -3.59
N MET A 455 -19.38 -46.65 -2.40
CA MET A 455 -20.61 -47.29 -1.91
C MET A 455 -21.81 -46.96 -2.81
N LYS A 456 -21.95 -45.70 -3.23
CA LYS A 456 -23.03 -45.28 -4.14
C LYS A 456 -22.92 -45.97 -5.50
N ARG A 457 -21.71 -46.14 -6.04
CA ARG A 457 -21.45 -46.89 -7.28
C ARG A 457 -21.86 -48.36 -7.13
N LYS A 458 -21.41 -49.03 -6.06
CA LYS A 458 -21.76 -50.42 -5.77
C LYS A 458 -23.28 -50.61 -5.64
N CYS A 459 -23.98 -49.70 -4.97
CA CYS A 459 -25.45 -49.71 -4.87
C CYS A 459 -26.14 -49.50 -6.22
N GLY A 460 -25.63 -48.58 -7.06
CA GLY A 460 -26.17 -48.35 -8.40
C GLY A 460 -26.07 -49.59 -9.29
N GLU A 461 -24.92 -50.28 -9.28
CA GLU A 461 -24.74 -51.52 -10.04
C GLU A 461 -25.68 -52.64 -9.57
N LEU A 462 -25.92 -52.75 -8.26
CA LEU A 462 -26.89 -53.69 -7.70
C LEU A 462 -28.32 -53.36 -8.15
N TYR A 463 -28.66 -52.07 -8.20
CA TYR A 463 -29.97 -51.62 -8.67
C TYR A 463 -30.19 -51.96 -10.16
N ASP A 464 -29.21 -51.66 -11.01
CA ASP A 464 -29.27 -51.98 -12.45
C ASP A 464 -29.38 -53.50 -12.69
N GLN A 465 -28.67 -54.30 -11.91
CA GLN A 465 -28.76 -55.77 -11.98
C GLN A 465 -30.12 -56.28 -11.50
N ALA A 466 -30.69 -55.67 -10.44
CA ALA A 466 -32.03 -56.01 -9.97
C ALA A 466 -33.10 -55.70 -11.03
N GLU A 467 -32.97 -54.59 -11.77
CA GLU A 467 -33.86 -54.29 -12.91
C GLU A 467 -33.73 -55.31 -14.04
N ARG A 468 -32.51 -55.73 -14.39
CA ARG A 468 -32.29 -56.78 -15.41
C ARG A 468 -32.89 -58.13 -15.04
N VAL A 469 -32.95 -58.46 -13.75
CA VAL A 469 -33.62 -59.67 -13.24
C VAL A 469 -35.14 -59.54 -13.29
N LYS A 470 -35.69 -58.33 -13.11
CA LYS A 470 -37.14 -58.07 -13.19
C LYS A 470 -37.71 -58.16 -14.60
N LEU A 471 -36.92 -57.92 -15.63
CA LEU A 471 -37.35 -58.04 -17.03
C LEU A 471 -37.29 -59.52 -17.48
N PRO A 472 -38.43 -60.15 -17.83
CA PRO A 472 -38.41 -61.50 -18.38
C PRO A 472 -37.98 -61.46 -19.85
N TYR A 473 -37.09 -62.36 -20.26
CA TYR A 473 -36.80 -62.56 -21.67
C TYR A 473 -38.01 -63.26 -22.32
N ALA A 474 -38.41 -62.82 -23.51
CA ALA A 474 -39.48 -63.48 -24.25
C ALA A 474 -39.04 -64.92 -24.60
N ARG A 475 -39.63 -65.91 -23.90
CA ARG A 475 -39.39 -67.38 -23.97
C ARG A 475 -38.39 -67.99 -22.96
N GLU A 476 -38.40 -67.57 -21.69
CA GLU A 476 -37.67 -68.27 -20.61
C GLU A 476 -38.45 -69.49 -20.06
N THR A 477 -37.73 -70.58 -19.73
CA THR A 477 -38.28 -71.75 -19.03
C THR A 477 -38.26 -71.55 -17.51
N ARG A 478 -39.11 -72.26 -16.77
CA ARG A 478 -39.24 -72.13 -15.30
C ARG A 478 -37.92 -72.38 -14.56
N ASP A 479 -37.14 -73.36 -14.99
CA ASP A 479 -35.85 -73.70 -14.37
C ASP A 479 -34.79 -72.62 -14.62
N SER A 480 -34.80 -72.01 -15.80
CA SER A 480 -33.92 -70.88 -16.14
C SER A 480 -34.19 -69.64 -15.29
N ILE A 481 -35.47 -69.36 -14.96
CA ILE A 481 -35.85 -68.27 -14.05
C ILE A 481 -35.34 -68.54 -12.63
N LEU A 482 -35.47 -69.78 -12.14
CA LEU A 482 -35.01 -70.17 -10.80
C LEU A 482 -33.49 -70.08 -10.65
N ASP A 483 -32.73 -70.50 -11.67
CA ASP A 483 -31.27 -70.40 -11.66
C ASP A 483 -30.79 -68.94 -11.73
N ARG A 484 -31.48 -68.09 -12.52
CA ARG A 484 -31.20 -66.65 -12.58
C ARG A 484 -31.43 -65.97 -11.22
N LEU A 485 -32.52 -66.30 -10.54
CA LEU A 485 -32.82 -65.77 -9.20
C LEU A 485 -31.83 -66.26 -8.13
N LYS A 486 -31.41 -67.53 -8.18
CA LYS A 486 -30.37 -68.08 -7.28
C LYS A 486 -29.02 -67.41 -7.52
N SER A 487 -28.63 -67.23 -8.78
CA SER A 487 -27.39 -66.54 -9.17
C SER A 487 -27.38 -65.10 -8.67
N PHE A 488 -28.48 -64.36 -8.84
CA PHE A 488 -28.63 -63.01 -8.29
C PHE A 488 -28.56 -62.99 -6.76
N GLY A 489 -29.21 -63.95 -6.08
CA GLY A 489 -29.14 -64.06 -4.62
C GLY A 489 -27.72 -64.31 -4.09
N ASN A 490 -26.92 -65.11 -4.78
CA ASN A 490 -25.52 -65.34 -4.44
C ASN A 490 -24.66 -64.09 -4.70
N LEU A 491 -24.90 -63.38 -5.81
CA LEU A 491 -24.21 -62.15 -6.17
C LEU A 491 -24.45 -61.03 -5.15
N VAL A 492 -25.72 -60.83 -4.73
CA VAL A 492 -26.09 -59.86 -3.69
C VAL A 492 -25.41 -60.20 -2.36
N ARG A 493 -25.37 -61.48 -1.99
CA ARG A 493 -24.72 -61.94 -0.75
C ARG A 493 -23.22 -61.65 -0.74
N ASN A 494 -22.54 -61.92 -1.86
CA ASN A 494 -21.10 -61.64 -1.99
C ASN A 494 -20.82 -60.13 -1.97
N ARG A 495 -21.64 -59.32 -2.67
CA ARG A 495 -21.44 -57.86 -2.68
C ARG A 495 -21.77 -57.19 -1.34
N LEU A 496 -22.76 -57.70 -0.60
CA LEU A 496 -23.03 -57.23 0.76
C LEU A 496 -21.85 -57.56 1.70
N HIS A 497 -21.21 -58.70 1.51
CA HIS A 497 -19.99 -59.05 2.24
C HIS A 497 -18.82 -58.11 1.89
N ASP A 498 -18.68 -57.68 0.63
CA ASP A 498 -17.65 -56.72 0.18
C ASP A 498 -17.94 -55.25 0.56
N MET A 499 -19.10 -54.98 1.17
CA MET A 499 -19.56 -53.64 1.56
C MET A 499 -19.56 -53.41 3.08
N MET A 500 -19.54 -54.48 3.87
CA MET A 500 -19.30 -54.46 5.32
C MET A 500 -17.80 -54.53 5.60
#